data_AF-A0A5A7R2K7-F1
#
_entry.id   AF-A0A5A7R2K7-F1
#
_cell.length_a   1.000
_cell.length_b   1.000
_cell.length_c   1.000
_cell.angle_alpha   90.00
_cell.angle_beta   90.00
_cell.angle_gamma   90.00
#
_symmetry.space_group_name_H-M   'P 1'
#
loop_
_entity.id
_entity.type
_entity.pdbx_description
1 polymer ?
#
loop_
_entity_poly.entity_id
_entity_poly.type
_entity_poly.pdbx_seq_one_letter_code
_entity_poly.pdbx_strand_id
1 'polypeptide(L)'
;MSSEKPSQKRKRQEATAASAAAVTIEANPLAANYGEIPLNDLQSKEISWKKWTEVKDLTAGLKDQEVLHRDSIIDAEEIVSVLAQPITGTTRQNSKSPLDL
;
A
#
# COMPACT_ATOMS: atom_id res chain seq x y z
N MET A 1 21.51 36.38 -6.87
CA MET A 1 21.12 35.62 -5.66
C MET A 1 19.63 35.83 -5.46
N SER A 2 18.82 34.78 -5.66
CA SER A 2 17.36 34.86 -5.57
C SER A 2 16.94 34.77 -4.11
N SER A 3 16.57 35.89 -3.50
CA SER A 3 16.22 35.97 -2.08
C SER A 3 14.72 35.75 -1.90
N GLU A 4 14.31 34.51 -1.63
CA GLU A 4 12.91 34.20 -1.34
C GLU A 4 12.49 34.85 0.00
N LYS A 5 11.50 35.76 -0.06
CA LYS A 5 11.03 36.52 1.12
C LYS A 5 10.40 35.57 2.15
N PRO A 6 10.60 35.79 3.46
CA PRO A 6 10.12 34.88 4.52
C PRO A 6 8.60 34.66 4.54
N SER A 7 7.81 35.57 3.98
CA SER A 7 6.36 35.38 3.79
C SER A 7 6.02 34.35 2.72
N GLN A 8 6.85 34.23 1.69
CA GLN A 8 6.65 33.32 0.57
C GLN A 8 7.00 31.88 0.96
N LYS A 9 8.05 31.70 1.77
CA LYS A 9 8.38 30.42 2.41
C LYS A 9 7.24 29.91 3.29
N ARG A 10 6.66 30.78 4.12
CA ARG A 10 5.52 30.43 4.99
C ARG A 10 4.29 30.00 4.19
N LYS A 11 3.91 30.77 3.17
CA LYS A 11 2.79 30.41 2.27
C LYS A 11 3.03 29.06 1.57
N ARG A 12 4.27 28.77 1.17
CA ARG A 12 4.62 27.50 0.53
C ARG A 12 4.57 26.32 1.52
N GLN A 13 5.07 26.50 2.75
CA GLN A 13 4.98 25.49 3.81
C GLN A 13 3.52 25.19 4.20
N GLU A 14 2.68 26.22 4.30
CA GLU A 14 1.27 26.09 4.63
C GLU A 14 0.48 25.38 3.51
N ALA A 15 0.80 25.65 2.25
CA ALA A 15 0.24 24.93 1.11
C ALA A 15 0.69 23.46 1.04
N THR A 16 1.94 23.15 1.38
CA THR A 16 2.42 21.76 1.49
C THR A 16 1.75 21.03 2.66
N ALA A 17 1.55 21.68 3.81
CA ALA A 17 0.85 21.11 4.95
C ALA A 17 -0.66 20.92 4.69
N ALA A 18 -1.32 21.86 4.01
CA ALA A 18 -2.71 21.76 3.62
C ALA A 18 -2.94 20.66 2.56
N SER A 19 -1.98 20.47 1.63
CA SER A 19 -2.01 19.37 0.67
C SER A 19 -1.85 17.99 1.33
N ALA A 20 -1.14 17.91 2.45
CA ALA A 20 -1.03 16.69 3.26
C ALA A 20 -2.30 16.42 4.09
N ALA A 21 -3.02 17.47 4.50
CA ALA A 21 -4.27 17.36 5.27
C ALA A 21 -5.49 16.93 4.44
N ALA A 22 -5.46 17.10 3.11
CA ALA A 22 -6.56 16.75 2.22
C ALA A 22 -6.60 15.26 1.80
N VAL A 23 -5.56 14.48 2.14
CA VAL A 23 -5.57 13.03 1.91
C VAL A 23 -6.28 12.37 3.09
N THR A 24 -7.60 12.26 3.00
CA THR A 24 -8.37 11.36 3.87
C THR A 24 -8.08 9.93 3.42
N ILE A 25 -7.01 9.34 3.98
CA ILE A 25 -6.76 7.90 3.88
C ILE A 25 -7.83 7.24 4.74
N GLU A 26 -8.79 6.55 4.12
CA GLU A 26 -9.72 5.71 4.85
C GLU A 26 -8.91 4.69 5.68
N ALA A 27 -9.24 4.53 6.95
CA ALA A 27 -8.49 3.65 7.83
C ALA A 27 -8.49 2.22 7.28
N ASN A 28 -7.31 1.67 6.97
CA ASN A 28 -7.23 0.32 6.44
C ASN A 28 -7.60 -0.69 7.54
N PRO A 29 -8.68 -1.49 7.37
CA PRO A 29 -9.15 -2.41 8.41
C PRO A 29 -8.18 -3.57 8.69
N LEU A 30 -7.19 -3.80 7.82
CA LEU A 30 -6.17 -4.85 7.95
C LEU A 30 -4.82 -4.31 8.45
N ALA A 31 -4.69 -3.01 8.74
CA ALA A 31 -3.43 -2.39 9.17
C ALA A 31 -2.83 -2.99 10.45
N ALA A 32 -3.62 -3.75 11.22
CA ALA A 32 -3.13 -4.49 12.39
C ALA A 32 -2.33 -5.77 12.02
N ASN A 33 -2.46 -6.29 10.79
CA ASN A 33 -1.88 -7.57 10.37
C ASN A 33 -0.54 -7.44 9.64
N TYR A 34 -0.15 -6.22 9.25
CA TYR A 34 1.06 -5.95 8.51
C TYR A 34 1.63 -4.58 8.91
N GLY A 35 2.91 -4.37 8.64
CA GLY A 35 3.60 -3.12 8.95
C GLY A 35 4.93 -3.36 9.63
N GLU A 36 5.61 -2.26 9.96
CA GLU A 36 6.88 -2.30 10.67
C GLU A 36 6.65 -2.54 12.15
N ILE A 37 7.38 -3.51 12.72
CA ILE A 37 7.38 -3.76 14.16
C ILE A 37 8.44 -2.86 14.79
N PRO A 38 8.09 -1.98 15.75
CA PRO A 38 9.06 -1.11 16.42
C PRO A 38 10.19 -1.91 17.07
N LEU A 39 11.41 -1.41 16.98
CA LEU A 39 12.59 -2.11 17.50
C LEU A 39 12.47 -2.44 19.00
N ASN A 40 11.87 -1.54 19.78
CA ASN A 40 11.64 -1.75 21.21
C ASN A 40 10.69 -2.93 21.51
N ASP A 41 9.81 -3.29 20.56
CA ASP A 41 8.91 -4.44 20.71
C ASP A 41 9.58 -5.76 20.30
N LEU A 42 10.67 -5.68 19.52
CA LEU A 42 11.54 -6.81 19.19
C LEU A 42 12.60 -7.07 20.27
N GLN A 43 13.00 -6.01 21.00
CA GLN A 43 14.01 -6.07 22.05
C GLN A 43 13.37 -6.20 23.43
N SER A 44 13.36 -7.42 23.96
CA SER A 44 13.18 -7.68 25.40
C SER A 44 11.81 -7.36 26.01
N LYS A 45 10.74 -7.97 25.49
CA LYS A 45 9.59 -8.36 26.32
C LYS A 45 9.49 -9.88 26.35
N GLU A 46 9.03 -10.37 27.51
CA GLU A 46 8.70 -11.76 27.86
C GLU A 46 8.76 -12.70 26.66
N ILE A 47 9.72 -13.65 26.68
CA ILE A 47 9.94 -14.68 25.64
C ILE A 47 8.59 -15.05 25.07
N SER A 48 8.27 -14.49 23.90
CA SER A 48 6.94 -14.63 23.32
C SER A 48 6.69 -16.13 23.24
N TRP A 49 5.74 -16.66 24.00
CA TRP A 49 5.42 -18.10 24.07
C TRP A 49 4.95 -18.69 22.72
N LYS A 50 4.96 -17.87 21.68
CA LYS A 50 4.74 -18.25 20.29
C LYS A 50 5.89 -19.14 19.80
N LYS A 51 5.52 -20.35 19.38
CA LYS A 51 6.41 -21.29 18.71
C LYS A 51 6.62 -20.86 17.26
N TRP A 52 7.88 -20.63 16.90
CA TRP A 52 8.28 -20.39 15.51
C TRP A 52 8.55 -21.72 14.81
N THR A 53 7.97 -21.91 13.64
CA THR A 53 8.22 -23.05 12.77
C THR A 53 9.40 -22.73 11.86
N GLU A 54 10.37 -23.63 11.71
CA GLU A 54 11.47 -23.44 10.76
C GLU A 54 11.03 -23.75 9.32
N VAL A 55 11.69 -23.14 8.32
CA VAL A 55 11.38 -23.37 6.89
C VAL A 55 11.39 -24.86 6.55
N LYS A 56 12.40 -25.59 7.05
CA LYS A 56 12.58 -27.03 6.78
C LYS A 56 11.45 -27.90 7.34
N ASP A 57 10.70 -27.39 8.31
CA ASP A 57 9.61 -28.11 8.97
C ASP A 57 8.24 -27.80 8.34
N LEU A 58 8.17 -26.89 7.36
CA LEU A 58 6.99 -26.61 6.55
C LEU A 58 6.69 -27.78 5.60
N THR A 59 6.11 -28.83 6.17
CA THR A 59 5.79 -30.08 5.49
C THR A 59 4.29 -30.19 5.21
N ALA A 60 3.89 -31.18 4.41
CA ALA A 60 2.48 -31.44 4.10
C ALA A 60 1.60 -31.73 5.34
N GLY A 61 2.21 -32.09 6.49
CA GLY A 61 1.48 -32.28 7.75
C GLY A 61 0.97 -30.98 8.39
N LEU A 62 1.47 -29.83 7.96
CA LEU A 62 1.02 -28.50 8.41
C LEU A 62 0.01 -27.86 7.45
N LYS A 63 -0.50 -28.61 6.47
CA LYS A 63 -1.57 -28.11 5.60
C LYS A 63 -2.76 -27.63 6.42
N ASP A 64 -3.31 -26.50 5.99
CA ASP A 64 -4.48 -25.86 6.59
C ASP A 64 -4.30 -25.42 8.06
N GLN A 65 -3.06 -25.39 8.56
CA GLN A 65 -2.74 -24.87 9.90
C GLN A 65 -2.10 -23.49 9.82
N GLU A 66 -2.46 -22.63 10.78
CA GLU A 66 -1.79 -21.35 10.99
C GLU A 66 -0.45 -21.57 11.71
N VAL A 67 0.63 -21.06 11.13
CA VAL A 67 1.98 -21.17 11.69
C VAL A 67 2.69 -19.84 11.66
N LEU A 68 3.57 -19.62 12.63
CA LEU A 68 4.42 -18.43 12.68
C LEU A 68 5.80 -18.76 12.12
N HIS A 69 6.23 -17.99 11.14
CA HIS A 69 7.52 -18.15 10.47
C HIS A 69 8.22 -16.79 10.30
N ARG A 70 9.55 -16.81 10.38
CA ARG A 70 10.41 -15.63 10.17
C ARG A 70 11.53 -15.99 9.20
N ASP A 71 11.68 -15.20 8.16
CA ASP A 71 12.75 -15.37 7.17
C ASP A 71 13.21 -14.01 6.63
N SER A 72 14.32 -14.04 5.89
CA SER A 72 14.70 -12.95 5.01
C SER A 72 13.95 -13.05 3.68
N ILE A 73 13.29 -11.98 3.28
CA ILE A 73 12.71 -11.89 1.94
C ILE A 73 13.84 -11.66 0.95
N ILE A 74 14.00 -12.57 0.00
CA ILE A 74 15.03 -12.48 -1.07
C ILE A 74 14.45 -11.79 -2.30
N ASP A 75 13.20 -12.11 -2.64
CA ASP A 75 12.47 -11.58 -3.79
C ASP A 75 10.97 -11.54 -3.50
N ALA A 76 10.26 -10.62 -4.14
CA ALA A 76 8.81 -10.47 -4.00
C ALA A 76 8.18 -10.11 -5.34
N GLU A 77 7.26 -10.96 -5.81
CA GLU A 77 6.53 -10.77 -7.06
C GLU A 77 5.09 -10.30 -6.79
N GLU A 78 4.63 -9.27 -7.50
CA GLU A 78 3.23 -8.82 -7.47
C GLU A 78 2.43 -9.52 -8.58
N ILE A 79 1.31 -10.14 -8.22
CA ILE A 79 0.39 -10.75 -9.19
C ILE A 79 -0.80 -9.82 -9.42
N VAL A 80 -0.84 -9.18 -10.58
CA VAL A 80 -1.99 -8.37 -11.02
C VAL A 80 -2.96 -9.25 -11.80
N SER A 81 -4.20 -9.35 -11.33
CA SER A 81 -5.26 -10.04 -12.07
C SER A 81 -5.72 -9.20 -13.25
N VAL A 82 -5.45 -9.67 -14.47
CA VAL A 82 -6.00 -9.10 -15.71
C VAL A 82 -7.31 -9.80 -16.03
N LEU A 83 -8.36 -9.01 -16.29
CA LEU A 83 -9.66 -9.52 -16.72
C LEU A 83 -9.52 -10.23 -18.07
N ALA A 84 -9.78 -11.54 -18.10
CA ALA A 84 -9.66 -12.36 -19.31
C ALA A 84 -10.70 -12.03 -20.39
N GLN A 85 -11.78 -11.33 -20.02
CA GLN A 85 -12.86 -10.99 -20.93
C GLN A 85 -12.74 -9.52 -21.37
N PRO A 86 -12.74 -9.25 -22.69
CA PRO A 86 -12.72 -7.88 -23.19
C PRO A 86 -14.02 -7.15 -22.83
N ILE A 87 -13.88 -6.00 -22.18
CA ILE A 87 -14.97 -5.03 -21.98
C ILE A 87 -15.44 -4.55 -23.35
N THR A 88 -16.59 -5.06 -23.79
CA THR A 88 -17.22 -4.66 -25.05
C THR A 88 -17.95 -3.34 -24.82
N GLY A 89 -17.25 -2.22 -25.00
CA GLY A 89 -17.85 -0.88 -25.03
C GLY A 89 -18.16 -0.46 -26.47
N THR A 90 -19.42 -0.22 -26.80
CA THR A 90 -19.78 0.42 -28.07
C THR A 90 -19.66 1.94 -27.92
N THR A 91 -18.56 2.54 -28.38
CA THR A 91 -18.42 4.01 -28.46
C THR A 91 -19.24 4.52 -29.66
N ARG A 92 -20.39 5.15 -29.41
CA ARG A 92 -21.19 5.82 -30.44
C ARG A 92 -20.66 7.23 -30.66
N GLN A 93 -19.91 7.46 -31.74
CA GLN A 93 -19.56 8.81 -32.17
C GLN A 93 -20.79 9.47 -32.82
N ASN A 94 -21.36 10.47 -32.17
CA ASN A 94 -22.36 11.32 -32.80
C ASN A 94 -21.67 12.27 -33.78
N SER A 95 -21.80 12.03 -35.09
CA SER A 95 -21.45 13.02 -36.10
C SER A 95 -22.51 14.13 -36.11
N LYS A 96 -22.12 15.34 -35.74
CA LYS A 96 -22.94 16.53 -36.00
C LYS A 96 -22.82 16.84 -37.50
N SER A 97 -23.93 16.81 -38.22
CA SER A 97 -23.97 17.16 -39.65
C SER A 97 -23.68 18.65 -39.82
N PRO A 98 -22.79 19.06 -40.74
CA PRO A 98 -22.39 20.45 -40.88
C PRO A 98 -23.27 21.17 -41.91
N LEU A 99 -24.52 21.53 -41.56
CA LEU A 99 -25.32 22.46 -42.37
C LEU A 99 -26.20 23.43 -41.57
N ASP A 100 -26.00 23.59 -40.26
CA ASP A 100 -26.58 24.73 -39.53
C ASP A 100 -25.66 25.96 -39.66
N LEU A 101 -25.89 26.76 -40.71
CA LEU A 101 -25.49 28.17 -40.81
C LEU A 101 -26.75 29.04 -40.80
#